data_AF-A0A1B4XGF0-F1
#
_entry.id   AF-A0A1B4XGF0-F1
#
_cell.length_a   1.000
_cell.length_b   1.000
_cell.length_c   1.000
_cell.angle_alpha   90.00
_cell.angle_beta   90.00
_cell.angle_gamma   90.00
#
_symmetry.space_group_name_H-M   'P 1'
#
loop_
_entity.id
_entity.type
_entity.pdbx_description
1 polymer ?
#
loop_
_entity_poly.entity_id
_entity_poly.type
_entity_poly.pdbx_seq_one_letter_code
_entity_poly.pdbx_strand_id
1 'polypeptide(L)'
;MSKTNHISIKQLLCATAFLVLWGAAPAANAAVSATNSNFTMLDGTGATVGGTNDVVFTWDGTLNTDVNTAVSNATISSVTPFFGINWTAYNVKIYGPGTYTISTADTAGQAGCPTVLQANCASGGDYTVTVPAGRIMTHMKFAWGSTEGIDVIDVWTPGNWSVLNPGNPIYRGAGGIYAGPVYSLVSTDWDSDGIAGGAMVDGPFQGFNANFNIPAVSNTTNNNFTMLDGTGATVGGTNDVVFTWDGTLNTDVNTAVSNATISSVTPFFGINWTAYNVKIYGPGTYTISTADTAGQAGCPTVLQANCASGGDYTVTVPAGRIMTHMKFAWGSTEGIDVIDVWTPGNWSVLNPGNPIYRGAGGIYAGPVYSLVSTDWDSDGIAGGAMVDGPFQGFNANFNVNAGGVTTIVCTDCTDPNQTAPEPSTAGGCSISTKPVNARERGDWWLVAGFLAWLGLIINRRKTLKN
;
A
#
# COMPACT_ATOMS: atom_id res chain seq x y z
N MET A 1 -48.40 -47.22 48.25
CA MET A 1 -48.09 -47.03 46.82
C MET A 1 -47.59 -45.61 46.63
N SER A 2 -46.29 -45.40 46.79
CA SER A 2 -45.64 -44.09 46.64
C SER A 2 -44.91 -44.08 45.29
N LYS A 3 -45.30 -43.17 44.40
CA LYS A 3 -44.63 -42.96 43.10
C LYS A 3 -43.53 -41.91 43.30
N THR A 4 -42.29 -42.37 43.34
CA THR A 4 -41.10 -41.53 43.32
C THR A 4 -40.90 -41.00 41.90
N ASN A 5 -41.01 -39.68 41.70
CA ASN A 5 -40.68 -39.03 40.43
C ASN A 5 -39.16 -38.98 40.27
N HIS A 6 -38.63 -39.79 39.36
CA HIS A 6 -37.26 -39.66 38.87
C HIS A 6 -37.15 -38.43 37.98
N ILE A 7 -36.61 -37.33 38.54
CA ILE A 7 -36.07 -36.25 37.74
C ILE A 7 -34.76 -36.76 37.15
N SER A 8 -34.74 -36.91 35.83
CA SER A 8 -33.58 -37.35 35.05
C SER A 8 -32.46 -36.31 35.15
N ILE A 9 -31.26 -36.76 35.52
CA ILE A 9 -30.00 -35.99 35.52
C ILE A 9 -29.71 -35.31 34.17
N LYS A 10 -30.38 -35.72 33.07
CA LYS A 10 -30.24 -35.08 31.76
C LYS A 10 -30.93 -33.71 31.64
N GLN A 11 -31.82 -33.33 32.56
CA GLN A 11 -32.48 -32.02 32.54
C GLN A 11 -31.80 -30.96 33.42
N LEU A 12 -30.81 -31.34 34.25
CA LEU A 12 -30.04 -30.41 35.09
C LEU A 12 -28.71 -29.95 34.44
N LEU A 13 -28.38 -30.47 33.26
CA LEU A 13 -27.19 -30.08 32.47
C LEU A 13 -27.49 -29.05 31.36
N CYS A 14 -28.73 -28.58 31.25
CA CYS A 14 -29.13 -27.61 30.23
C CYS A 14 -29.27 -26.16 30.75
N ALA A 15 -28.92 -25.90 32.02
CA ALA A 15 -29.07 -24.58 32.65
C ALA A 15 -27.74 -23.91 33.07
N THR A 16 -26.59 -24.47 32.70
CA THR A 16 -25.26 -23.92 33.01
C THR A 16 -24.38 -23.90 31.76
N ALA A 17 -24.88 -23.25 30.73
CA ALA A 17 -24.09 -22.71 29.65
C ALA A 17 -24.57 -21.27 29.37
N PHE A 18 -24.66 -20.45 30.42
CA PHE A 18 -24.39 -19.03 30.25
C PHE A 18 -22.90 -18.94 29.98
N LEU A 19 -22.56 -19.16 28.70
CA LEU A 19 -21.23 -18.92 28.17
C LEU A 19 -20.99 -17.44 28.41
N VAL A 20 -20.14 -17.20 29.39
CA VAL A 20 -19.53 -15.92 29.69
C VAL A 20 -18.71 -15.56 28.45
N LEU A 21 -19.37 -14.98 27.45
CA LEU A 21 -18.75 -14.21 26.37
C LEU A 21 -18.21 -12.95 27.04
N TRP A 22 -17.07 -13.08 27.73
CA TRP A 22 -16.24 -11.92 28.01
C TRP A 22 -15.84 -11.39 26.65
N GLY A 23 -16.42 -10.25 26.29
CA GLY A 23 -16.08 -9.51 25.09
C GLY A 23 -14.58 -9.36 25.08
N ALA A 24 -13.91 -10.08 24.17
CA ALA A 24 -12.56 -9.73 23.79
C ALA A 24 -12.62 -8.24 23.44
N ALA A 25 -11.78 -7.43 24.09
CA ALA A 25 -11.65 -6.04 23.74
C ALA A 25 -11.47 -5.99 22.20
N PRO A 26 -12.23 -5.15 21.48
CA PRO A 26 -12.07 -5.04 20.05
C PRO A 26 -10.59 -4.82 19.77
N ALA A 27 -10.01 -5.66 18.91
CA ALA A 27 -8.61 -5.51 18.53
C ALA A 27 -8.44 -4.08 18.02
N ALA A 28 -7.49 -3.34 18.59
CA ALA A 28 -7.14 -2.03 18.07
C ALA A 28 -6.76 -2.19 16.59
N ASN A 29 -7.29 -1.32 15.74
CA ASN A 29 -6.83 -1.28 14.36
C ASN A 29 -5.36 -0.82 14.38
N ALA A 30 -4.63 -1.10 13.32
CA ALA A 30 -3.29 -0.56 13.18
C ALA A 30 -3.35 0.95 12.96
N ALA A 31 -2.35 1.68 13.46
CA ALA A 31 -2.22 3.10 13.15
C ALA A 31 -2.10 3.30 11.63
N VAL A 32 -2.75 4.35 11.13
CA VAL A 32 -2.87 4.74 9.73
C VAL A 32 -2.25 6.12 9.57
N SER A 33 -1.44 6.32 8.53
CA SER A 33 -0.91 7.64 8.16
C SER A 33 -0.94 7.77 6.64
N ALA A 34 -1.84 8.59 6.12
CA ALA A 34 -2.07 8.78 4.69
C ALA A 34 -1.67 10.18 4.26
N THR A 35 -1.08 10.28 3.07
CA THR A 35 -0.91 11.52 2.32
C THR A 35 -1.67 11.40 1.01
N ASN A 36 -1.83 12.52 0.30
CA ASN A 36 -2.59 12.57 -0.95
C ASN A 36 -4.06 12.12 -0.81
N SER A 37 -4.65 12.36 0.37
CA SER A 37 -6.07 12.15 0.57
C SER A 37 -6.87 13.22 -0.17
N ASN A 38 -8.10 12.92 -0.52
CA ASN A 38 -8.97 13.84 -1.23
C ASN A 38 -9.94 14.50 -0.25
N PHE A 39 -10.06 15.82 -0.37
CA PHE A 39 -11.17 16.58 0.18
C PHE A 39 -11.97 17.15 -0.99
N THR A 40 -13.27 16.85 -1.03
CA THR A 40 -14.21 17.41 -1.99
C THR A 40 -15.32 18.13 -1.23
N MET A 41 -15.53 19.41 -1.53
CA MET A 41 -16.70 20.15 -1.05
C MET A 41 -17.82 20.07 -2.08
N LEU A 42 -18.98 19.60 -1.64
CA LEU A 42 -20.21 19.53 -2.44
C LEU A 42 -21.20 20.58 -1.93
N ASP A 43 -21.94 21.23 -2.83
CA ASP A 43 -23.09 22.05 -2.44
C ASP A 43 -24.33 21.19 -2.15
N GLY A 44 -25.41 21.81 -1.69
CA GLY A 44 -26.68 21.10 -1.41
C GLY A 44 -27.38 20.50 -2.64
N THR A 45 -26.81 20.59 -3.84
CA THR A 45 -27.24 19.86 -5.04
C THR A 45 -26.32 18.69 -5.40
N GLY A 46 -25.24 18.49 -4.64
CA GLY A 46 -24.21 17.49 -4.89
C GLY A 46 -23.15 17.91 -5.91
N ALA A 47 -23.12 19.18 -6.34
CA ALA A 47 -22.11 19.65 -7.29
C ALA A 47 -20.81 20.03 -6.57
N THR A 48 -19.64 19.78 -7.18
CA THR A 48 -18.36 20.22 -6.59
C THR A 48 -18.25 21.74 -6.61
N VAL A 49 -17.94 22.33 -5.46
CA VAL A 49 -17.61 23.75 -5.34
C VAL A 49 -16.13 24.01 -5.03
N GLY A 50 -15.38 22.96 -4.67
CA GLY A 50 -13.93 23.02 -4.49
C GLY A 50 -13.38 21.78 -3.79
N GLY A 51 -12.11 21.83 -3.39
CA GLY A 51 -11.44 20.71 -2.72
C GLY A 51 -9.92 20.79 -2.80
N THR A 52 -9.26 19.69 -2.41
CA THR A 52 -7.81 19.47 -2.58
C THR A 52 -7.45 17.96 -2.58
N ASN A 53 -6.24 17.61 -3.03
CA ASN A 53 -5.76 16.23 -3.21
C ASN A 53 -4.48 15.91 -2.42
N ASP A 54 -4.12 16.74 -1.43
CA ASP A 54 -2.90 16.68 -0.60
C ASP A 54 -3.26 16.58 0.88
N VAL A 55 -4.47 16.10 1.17
CA VAL A 55 -4.92 15.96 2.54
C VAL A 55 -4.07 14.91 3.25
N VAL A 56 -3.48 15.32 4.36
CA VAL A 56 -2.73 14.47 5.28
C VAL A 56 -3.68 13.99 6.36
N PHE A 57 -3.72 12.68 6.59
CA PHE A 57 -4.55 12.05 7.61
C PHE A 57 -3.69 11.14 8.49
N THR A 58 -3.86 11.22 9.80
CA THR A 58 -3.30 10.22 10.72
C THR A 58 -4.39 9.69 11.64
N TRP A 59 -4.31 8.43 12.04
CA TRP A 59 -5.20 7.79 12.99
C TRP A 59 -4.42 6.74 13.78
N ASP A 60 -4.57 6.71 15.10
CA ASP A 60 -3.86 5.75 15.96
C ASP A 60 -4.43 4.31 15.92
N GLY A 61 -5.52 4.09 15.19
CA GLY A 61 -6.19 2.81 15.04
C GLY A 61 -7.23 2.49 16.12
N THR A 62 -7.39 3.33 17.14
CA THR A 62 -8.39 3.16 18.19
C THR A 62 -9.79 3.58 17.72
N LEU A 63 -10.85 3.03 18.31
CA LEU A 63 -12.23 3.42 18.01
C LEU A 63 -12.91 3.96 19.26
N ASN A 64 -13.54 5.12 19.14
CA ASN A 64 -14.43 5.65 20.16
C ASN A 64 -15.74 4.86 20.17
N THR A 65 -16.25 4.56 21.36
CA THR A 65 -17.48 3.77 21.56
C THR A 65 -18.58 4.54 22.29
N ASP A 66 -18.25 5.71 22.86
CA ASP A 66 -19.18 6.61 23.55
C ASP A 66 -18.78 8.06 23.25
N VAL A 67 -19.75 8.88 22.82
CA VAL A 67 -19.54 10.28 22.46
C VAL A 67 -19.06 11.11 23.66
N ASN A 68 -19.49 10.77 24.88
CA ASN A 68 -19.18 11.53 26.09
C ASN A 68 -17.75 11.32 26.60
N THR A 69 -17.13 10.19 26.25
CA THR A 69 -15.76 9.84 26.63
C THR A 69 -14.80 9.83 25.44
N ALA A 70 -15.30 10.20 24.25
CA ALA A 70 -14.53 10.15 23.03
C ALA A 70 -13.32 11.10 23.07
N VAL A 71 -12.17 10.58 22.67
CA VAL A 71 -10.91 11.32 22.57
C VAL A 71 -10.54 11.53 21.11
N SER A 72 -9.88 12.65 20.82
CA SER A 72 -9.28 12.87 19.51
C SER A 72 -8.19 11.82 19.29
N ASN A 73 -8.34 11.01 18.26
CA ASN A 73 -7.44 9.90 17.95
C ASN A 73 -6.95 9.92 16.49
N ALA A 74 -7.31 10.97 15.77
CA ALA A 74 -6.87 11.23 14.41
C ALA A 74 -6.49 12.71 14.20
N THR A 75 -5.87 12.99 13.06
CA THR A 75 -5.65 14.34 12.53
C THR A 75 -6.00 14.37 11.05
N ILE A 76 -6.46 15.52 10.55
CA ILE A 76 -6.67 15.74 9.12
C ILE A 76 -6.39 17.21 8.76
N SER A 77 -5.57 17.45 7.75
CA SER A 77 -5.15 18.79 7.35
C SER A 77 -4.69 18.84 5.90
N SER A 78 -4.55 20.05 5.37
CA SER A 78 -3.98 20.32 4.05
C SER A 78 -3.15 21.59 4.10
N VAL A 79 -2.05 21.61 3.35
CA VAL A 79 -1.28 22.84 3.10
C VAL A 79 -1.84 23.65 1.94
N THR A 80 -2.64 23.04 1.07
CA THR A 80 -3.34 23.74 -0.01
C THR A 80 -4.55 24.51 0.55
N PRO A 81 -4.61 25.84 0.35
CA PRO A 81 -5.73 26.66 0.79
C PRO A 81 -7.05 26.27 0.09
N PHE A 82 -8.14 26.24 0.84
CA PHE A 82 -9.49 26.09 0.32
C PHE A 82 -10.15 27.47 0.26
N PHE A 83 -10.69 27.88 -0.90
CA PHE A 83 -11.14 29.27 -1.12
C PHE A 83 -10.10 30.34 -0.72
N GLY A 84 -8.82 30.05 -0.97
CA GLY A 84 -7.71 30.98 -0.69
C GLY A 84 -7.28 31.04 0.78
N ILE A 85 -7.86 30.22 1.66
CA ILE A 85 -7.55 30.20 3.09
C ILE A 85 -7.10 28.80 3.54
N ASN A 86 -6.04 28.75 4.33
CA ASN A 86 -5.55 27.50 4.92
C ASN A 86 -6.59 26.92 5.90
N TRP A 87 -6.60 25.60 6.00
CA TRP A 87 -7.51 24.91 6.91
C TRP A 87 -6.82 23.73 7.59
N THR A 88 -7.35 23.35 8.75
CA THR A 88 -6.93 22.18 9.54
C THR A 88 -8.13 21.72 10.33
N ALA A 89 -8.34 20.41 10.46
CA ALA A 89 -9.34 19.93 11.41
C ALA A 89 -8.69 19.55 12.74
N TYR A 90 -9.45 19.71 13.81
CA TYR A 90 -9.08 19.33 15.16
C TYR A 90 -10.22 18.56 15.82
N ASN A 91 -9.96 17.98 16.99
CA ASN A 91 -10.89 17.07 17.67
C ASN A 91 -11.43 15.96 16.75
N VAL A 92 -10.55 15.40 15.90
CA VAL A 92 -10.91 14.34 14.95
C VAL A 92 -11.05 13.04 15.72
N LYS A 93 -12.29 12.54 15.77
CA LYS A 93 -12.69 11.36 16.52
C LYS A 93 -13.21 10.30 15.57
N ILE A 94 -12.59 9.13 15.59
CA ILE A 94 -13.03 7.96 14.82
C ILE A 94 -13.90 7.06 15.69
N TYR A 95 -15.06 6.65 15.18
CA TYR A 95 -16.01 5.76 15.84
C TYR A 95 -16.19 4.48 15.04
N GLY A 96 -16.44 3.38 15.75
CA GLY A 96 -16.77 2.09 15.14
C GLY A 96 -18.25 1.99 14.74
N PRO A 97 -18.73 0.77 14.42
CA PRO A 97 -20.14 0.50 14.22
C PRO A 97 -20.97 0.80 15.48
N GLY A 98 -22.13 1.45 15.31
CA GLY A 98 -22.99 1.84 16.42
C GLY A 98 -23.95 2.97 16.03
N THR A 99 -24.79 3.41 16.97
CA THR A 99 -25.61 4.62 16.82
C THR A 99 -25.12 5.65 17.82
N TYR A 100 -24.74 6.82 17.33
CA TYR A 100 -24.13 7.89 18.10
C TYR A 100 -24.97 9.15 17.98
N THR A 101 -25.20 9.83 19.09
CA THR A 101 -25.81 11.17 19.10
C THR A 101 -24.71 12.18 19.43
N ILE A 102 -24.34 12.98 18.43
CA ILE A 102 -23.26 13.95 18.51
C ILE A 102 -23.87 15.33 18.67
N SER A 103 -23.55 16.01 19.77
CA SER A 103 -23.87 17.42 19.92
C SER A 103 -22.89 18.25 19.11
N THR A 104 -23.41 19.00 18.14
CA THR A 104 -22.66 20.04 17.41
C THR A 104 -22.80 21.42 18.07
N ALA A 105 -23.52 21.50 19.20
CA ALA A 105 -23.61 22.74 19.96
C ALA A 105 -22.25 23.04 20.62
N ASP A 106 -21.56 24.06 20.12
CA ASP A 106 -20.34 24.55 20.74
C ASP A 106 -20.67 25.50 21.89
N THR A 107 -20.35 25.11 23.12
CA THR A 107 -20.58 25.99 24.26
C THR A 107 -19.57 27.13 24.23
N ALA A 108 -20.06 28.38 24.34
CA ALA A 108 -19.22 29.56 24.47
C ALA A 108 -18.14 29.37 25.57
N GLY A 109 -16.86 29.45 25.18
CA GLY A 109 -15.73 29.25 26.09
C GLY A 109 -15.20 27.81 26.19
N GLN A 110 -15.79 26.88 25.44
CA GLN A 110 -15.22 25.55 25.23
C GLN A 110 -14.01 25.65 24.29
N ALA A 111 -12.98 24.84 24.53
CA ALA A 111 -11.78 24.79 23.67
C ALA A 111 -12.18 24.39 22.25
N GLY A 112 -12.06 25.32 21.29
CA GLY A 112 -12.52 25.18 19.90
C GLY A 112 -13.49 26.28 19.43
N CYS A 113 -14.05 27.07 20.35
CA CYS A 113 -14.78 28.29 20.00
C CYS A 113 -13.94 29.52 20.33
N PRO A 114 -13.23 30.14 19.35
CA PRO A 114 -12.54 31.40 19.54
C PRO A 114 -13.44 32.45 20.16
N THR A 115 -12.92 33.22 21.11
CA THR A 115 -13.64 34.33 21.74
C THR A 115 -14.18 35.35 20.74
N VAL A 116 -13.58 35.46 19.56
CA VAL A 116 -14.04 36.32 18.46
C VAL A 116 -15.26 35.77 17.68
N LEU A 117 -15.64 34.50 17.88
CA LEU A 117 -16.76 33.84 17.19
C LEU A 117 -17.88 33.37 18.11
N GLN A 118 -17.86 33.79 19.37
CA GLN A 118 -18.80 33.35 20.41
C GLN A 118 -20.29 33.48 20.05
N ALA A 119 -20.66 34.45 19.21
CA ALA A 119 -22.04 34.63 18.74
C ALA A 119 -22.49 33.57 17.73
N ASN A 120 -21.55 32.94 17.02
CA ASN A 120 -21.82 31.92 16.01
C ASN A 120 -21.63 30.49 16.53
N CYS A 121 -20.94 30.30 17.65
CA CYS A 121 -20.75 28.97 18.25
C CYS A 121 -22.03 28.40 18.88
N ALA A 122 -23.03 29.24 19.19
CA ALA A 122 -24.29 28.79 19.79
C ALA A 122 -25.27 28.15 18.78
N SER A 123 -24.87 27.95 17.52
CA SER A 123 -25.67 27.24 16.52
C SER A 123 -25.28 25.78 16.47
N GLY A 124 -26.26 24.88 16.56
CA GLY A 124 -26.02 23.45 16.48
C GLY A 124 -27.22 22.65 16.95
N GLY A 125 -27.13 21.34 16.85
CA GLY A 125 -28.14 20.41 17.33
C GLY A 125 -27.51 19.04 17.62
N ASP A 126 -28.34 18.13 18.10
CA ASP A 126 -27.93 16.74 18.26
C ASP A 126 -28.15 15.99 16.95
N TYR A 127 -27.08 15.40 16.41
CA TYR A 127 -27.11 14.59 15.20
C TYR A 127 -26.99 13.12 15.56
N THR A 128 -27.99 12.34 15.18
CA THR A 128 -27.95 10.89 15.37
C THR A 128 -27.45 10.21 14.11
N VAL A 129 -26.29 9.59 14.20
CA VAL A 129 -25.63 8.89 13.10
C VAL A 129 -25.58 7.40 13.42
N THR A 130 -26.03 6.58 12.48
CA THR A 130 -25.88 5.12 12.57
C THR A 130 -24.76 4.67 11.65
N VAL A 131 -23.74 4.06 12.23
CA VAL A 131 -22.58 3.49 11.54
C VAL A 131 -22.82 1.99 11.36
N PRO A 132 -23.08 1.52 10.13
CA PRO A 132 -23.26 0.10 9.85
C PRO A 132 -22.03 -0.75 10.22
N ALA A 133 -22.25 -2.06 10.40
CA ALA A 133 -21.15 -3.00 10.55
C ALA A 133 -20.20 -2.95 9.34
N GLY A 134 -18.89 -3.01 9.59
CA GLY A 134 -17.86 -2.93 8.55
C GLY A 134 -17.55 -1.51 8.06
N ARG A 135 -18.13 -0.48 8.68
CA ARG A 135 -17.84 0.94 8.42
C ARG A 135 -17.30 1.63 9.67
N ILE A 136 -16.71 2.80 9.49
CA ILE A 136 -16.31 3.70 10.58
C ILE A 136 -16.86 5.09 10.30
N MET A 137 -16.92 5.93 11.33
CA MET A 137 -17.35 7.32 11.20
C MET A 137 -16.30 8.26 11.76
N THR A 138 -16.10 9.38 11.10
CA THR A 138 -15.33 10.53 11.59
C THR A 138 -16.29 11.61 12.02
N HIS A 139 -16.05 12.17 13.21
CA HIS A 139 -16.51 13.50 13.59
C HIS A 139 -15.31 14.40 13.80
N MET A 140 -15.34 15.60 13.25
CA MET A 140 -14.24 16.55 13.33
C MET A 140 -14.71 18.00 13.31
N LYS A 141 -13.86 18.89 13.82
CA LYS A 141 -14.04 20.34 13.77
C LYS A 141 -13.15 20.93 12.69
N PHE A 142 -13.73 21.34 11.57
CA PHE A 142 -13.03 21.94 10.44
C PHE A 142 -12.74 23.42 10.72
N ALA A 143 -11.47 23.77 10.89
CA ALA A 143 -11.03 25.16 11.04
C ALA A 143 -10.61 25.73 9.68
N TRP A 144 -11.30 26.75 9.23
CA TRP A 144 -11.08 27.47 7.97
C TRP A 144 -10.80 28.95 8.25
N GLY A 145 -9.53 29.34 8.19
CA GLY A 145 -9.11 30.71 8.51
C GLY A 145 -9.35 31.07 9.98
N SER A 146 -10.05 32.17 10.23
CA SER A 146 -10.49 32.55 11.56
C SER A 146 -11.76 31.84 12.00
N THR A 147 -12.45 31.13 11.10
CA THR A 147 -13.60 30.31 11.43
C THR A 147 -13.14 28.96 11.94
N GLU A 148 -13.28 28.75 13.25
CA GLU A 148 -13.04 27.47 13.88
C GLU A 148 -14.39 26.82 14.24
N GLY A 149 -14.39 25.49 14.37
CA GLY A 149 -15.50 24.79 15.00
C GLY A 149 -16.52 24.16 14.07
N ILE A 150 -16.35 24.24 12.75
CA ILE A 150 -17.37 23.74 11.83
C ILE A 150 -17.47 22.21 11.92
N ASP A 151 -18.63 21.70 12.30
CA ASP A 151 -18.84 20.26 12.46
C ASP A 151 -18.93 19.56 11.11
N VAL A 152 -18.07 18.56 10.92
CA VAL A 152 -18.11 17.64 9.79
C VAL A 152 -18.28 16.22 10.30
N ILE A 153 -19.20 15.50 9.67
CA ILE A 153 -19.42 14.08 9.91
C ILE A 153 -19.32 13.32 8.59
N ASP A 154 -18.41 12.35 8.55
CA ASP A 154 -18.23 11.42 7.44
C ASP A 154 -18.43 10.00 7.92
N VAL A 155 -19.17 9.19 7.17
CA VAL A 155 -19.20 7.73 7.36
C VAL A 155 -18.41 7.08 6.24
N TRP A 156 -17.31 6.43 6.61
CA TRP A 156 -16.37 5.83 5.70
C TRP A 156 -16.65 4.35 5.48
N THR A 157 -16.64 3.97 4.19
CA THR A 157 -16.69 2.59 3.73
C THR A 157 -15.44 2.27 2.93
N PRO A 158 -14.76 1.14 3.17
CA PRO A 158 -13.70 0.69 2.28
C PRO A 158 -14.24 0.41 0.88
N GLY A 159 -13.61 0.96 -0.16
CA GLY A 159 -14.01 0.64 -1.53
C GLY A 159 -13.63 1.67 -2.59
N ASN A 160 -14.45 1.70 -3.64
CA ASN A 160 -14.27 2.56 -4.79
C ASN A 160 -15.33 3.67 -4.79
N TRP A 161 -14.88 4.93 -4.86
CA TRP A 161 -15.73 6.13 -4.92
C TRP A 161 -16.83 6.02 -5.98
N SER A 162 -16.49 5.60 -7.20
CA SER A 162 -17.44 5.52 -8.31
C SER A 162 -18.52 4.46 -8.11
N VAL A 163 -18.28 3.48 -7.24
CA VAL A 163 -19.24 2.44 -6.88
C VAL A 163 -20.08 2.87 -5.69
N LEU A 164 -19.46 3.49 -4.68
CA LEU A 164 -20.10 3.85 -3.43
C LEU A 164 -20.93 5.15 -3.52
N ASN A 165 -20.52 6.09 -4.37
CA ASN A 165 -21.21 7.37 -4.55
C ASN A 165 -21.49 7.64 -6.04
N PRO A 166 -22.32 6.79 -6.69
CA PRO A 166 -22.65 6.98 -8.10
C PRO A 166 -23.34 8.34 -8.28
N GLY A 167 -22.79 9.18 -9.16
CA GLY A 167 -23.34 10.50 -9.46
C GLY A 167 -22.74 11.66 -8.66
N ASN A 168 -22.02 11.40 -7.56
CA ASN A 168 -21.29 12.44 -6.86
C ASN A 168 -19.92 12.67 -7.51
N PRO A 169 -19.60 13.91 -7.90
CA PRO A 169 -18.31 14.23 -8.48
C PRO A 169 -17.23 14.24 -7.38
N ILE A 170 -15.99 13.94 -7.78
CA ILE A 170 -14.80 14.02 -6.92
C ILE A 170 -13.92 15.17 -7.39
N TYR A 171 -13.39 15.96 -6.47
CA TYR A 171 -12.53 17.09 -6.81
C TYR A 171 -11.20 16.60 -7.42
N ARG A 172 -10.92 17.04 -8.64
CA ARG A 172 -9.69 16.70 -9.39
C ARG A 172 -8.76 17.89 -9.61
N GLY A 173 -9.00 18.99 -8.89
CA GLY A 173 -8.23 20.23 -9.05
C GLY A 173 -6.90 20.21 -8.28
N ALA A 174 -6.43 21.40 -7.92
CA ALA A 174 -5.10 21.64 -7.36
C ALA A 174 -4.83 20.95 -6.01
N GLY A 175 -3.55 20.96 -5.63
CA GLY A 175 -3.05 20.53 -4.32
C GLY A 175 -2.79 19.03 -4.26
N GLY A 176 -1.84 18.49 -5.02
CA GLY A 176 -1.45 17.07 -4.95
C GLY A 176 -1.88 16.21 -6.14
N ILE A 177 -1.44 14.95 -6.14
CA ILE A 177 -1.78 13.96 -7.17
C ILE A 177 -3.10 13.31 -6.77
N TYR A 178 -4.10 13.39 -7.65
CA TYR A 178 -5.32 12.62 -7.50
C TYR A 178 -4.98 11.11 -7.50
N ALA A 179 -5.10 10.46 -6.33
CA ALA A 179 -4.69 9.07 -6.12
C ALA A 179 -5.58 8.02 -6.85
N GLY A 180 -6.59 8.44 -7.61
CA GLY A 180 -7.54 7.55 -8.28
C GLY A 180 -8.83 7.34 -7.47
N PRO A 181 -9.79 6.56 -7.98
CA PRO A 181 -11.12 6.41 -7.36
C PRO A 181 -11.17 5.41 -6.21
N VAL A 182 -10.08 4.73 -5.87
CA VAL A 182 -10.05 3.67 -4.84
C VAL A 182 -9.43 4.22 -3.57
N TYR A 183 -10.16 4.16 -2.47
CA TYR A 183 -9.73 4.65 -1.16
C TYR A 183 -10.01 3.58 -0.09
N SER A 184 -9.16 3.52 0.95
CA SER A 184 -9.46 2.64 2.09
C SER A 184 -10.65 3.14 2.90
N LEU A 185 -10.89 4.45 2.89
CA LEU A 185 -11.97 5.10 3.59
C LEU A 185 -12.62 6.08 2.61
N VAL A 186 -13.72 5.67 2.00
CA VAL A 186 -14.53 6.48 1.08
C VAL A 186 -15.69 7.08 1.86
N SER A 187 -15.87 8.41 1.87
CA SER A 187 -17.08 8.98 2.50
C SER A 187 -18.31 8.57 1.71
N THR A 188 -19.38 8.22 2.42
CA THR A 188 -20.62 7.74 1.83
C THR A 188 -21.78 8.66 2.14
N ASP A 189 -22.81 8.63 1.29
CA ASP A 189 -24.14 9.15 1.61
C ASP A 189 -24.74 8.27 2.72
N TRP A 190 -24.68 8.75 3.96
CA TRP A 190 -25.07 7.99 5.15
C TRP A 190 -26.44 8.39 5.69
N ASP A 191 -26.93 9.58 5.35
CA ASP A 191 -28.23 10.13 5.70
C ASP A 191 -29.27 9.99 4.56
N SER A 192 -28.86 9.40 3.43
CA SER A 192 -29.70 9.08 2.28
C SER A 192 -30.25 10.30 1.55
N ASP A 193 -29.50 11.40 1.53
CA ASP A 193 -29.86 12.62 0.79
C ASP A 193 -29.37 12.63 -0.67
N GLY A 194 -28.59 11.60 -1.06
CA GLY A 194 -27.99 11.45 -2.38
C GLY A 194 -26.60 12.07 -2.51
N ILE A 195 -26.06 12.68 -1.47
CA ILE A 195 -24.80 13.42 -1.44
C ILE A 195 -23.82 12.74 -0.49
N ALA A 196 -22.57 12.58 -0.92
CA ALA A 196 -21.57 11.94 -0.06
C ALA A 196 -21.11 12.85 1.08
N GLY A 197 -20.98 12.28 2.28
CA GLY A 197 -20.67 13.04 3.51
C GLY A 197 -21.92 13.72 4.09
N GLY A 198 -21.91 14.05 5.38
CA GLY A 198 -23.01 14.78 5.99
C GLY A 198 -22.95 16.27 5.68
N ALA A 199 -24.11 16.92 5.56
CA ALA A 199 -24.17 18.37 5.46
C ALA A 199 -23.56 19.03 6.71
N MET A 200 -22.66 19.99 6.49
CA MET A 200 -22.04 20.80 7.54
C MET A 200 -23.14 21.53 8.30
N VAL A 201 -23.07 21.40 9.61
CA VAL A 201 -24.18 21.74 10.50
C VAL A 201 -24.23 23.23 10.82
N ASP A 202 -23.05 23.84 10.88
CA ASP A 202 -22.84 25.18 11.36
C ASP A 202 -21.75 25.92 10.54
N GLY A 203 -21.43 27.13 10.98
CA GLY A 203 -20.46 27.98 10.32
C GLY A 203 -20.89 28.49 8.92
N PRO A 204 -19.94 29.04 8.14
CA PRO A 204 -20.20 29.70 6.86
C PRO A 204 -20.54 28.73 5.72
N PHE A 205 -20.37 27.43 5.94
CA PHE A 205 -20.62 26.37 4.94
C PHE A 205 -21.84 25.52 5.32
N GLN A 206 -22.75 26.04 6.14
CA GLN A 206 -23.96 25.30 6.51
C GLN A 206 -24.73 24.81 5.27
N GLY A 207 -25.03 23.51 5.23
CA GLY A 207 -25.72 22.86 4.10
C GLY A 207 -24.83 22.43 2.93
N PHE A 208 -23.51 22.59 3.02
CA PHE A 208 -22.53 21.98 2.11
C PHE A 208 -22.02 20.66 2.70
N ASN A 209 -21.62 19.71 1.87
CA ASN A 209 -21.12 18.41 2.33
C ASN A 209 -19.61 18.36 2.13
N ALA A 210 -18.87 18.30 3.24
CA ALA A 210 -17.43 18.16 3.25
C ALA A 210 -17.07 16.68 3.25
N ASN A 211 -16.60 16.18 2.11
CA ASN A 211 -16.34 14.76 1.90
C ASN A 211 -14.84 14.49 1.84
N PHE A 212 -14.36 13.66 2.77
CA PHE A 212 -12.97 13.23 2.82
C PHE A 212 -12.83 11.76 2.41
N ASN A 213 -11.88 11.49 1.50
CA ASN A 213 -11.55 10.15 1.02
C ASN A 213 -10.07 9.87 1.28
N ILE A 214 -9.80 8.87 2.12
CA ILE A 214 -8.46 8.55 2.59
C ILE A 214 -7.91 7.33 1.84
N PRO A 215 -6.81 7.47 1.08
CA PRO A 215 -6.25 6.40 0.29
C PRO A 215 -5.79 5.29 1.22
N ALA A 216 -5.72 4.09 0.66
CA ALA A 216 -5.26 2.94 1.41
C ALA A 216 -3.82 3.14 1.85
N VAL A 217 -3.62 3.36 3.13
CA VAL A 217 -2.39 2.97 3.82
C VAL A 217 -2.70 1.60 4.34
N SER A 218 -2.54 0.58 3.49
CA SER A 218 -2.86 -0.76 3.94
C SER A 218 -1.79 -1.19 4.93
N ASN A 219 -2.01 -1.00 6.23
CA ASN A 219 -1.15 -1.56 7.24
C ASN A 219 -1.55 -3.02 7.42
N THR A 220 -0.89 -3.90 6.70
CA THR A 220 -1.18 -5.32 6.76
C THR A 220 -0.22 -5.99 7.72
N THR A 221 -0.78 -6.93 8.48
CA THR A 221 -0.03 -7.83 9.36
C THR A 221 -0.18 -9.25 8.83
N ASN A 222 0.57 -10.19 9.39
CA ASN A 222 0.64 -11.57 8.91
C ASN A 222 1.18 -11.70 7.49
N ASN A 223 2.00 -10.74 7.07
CA ASN A 223 2.82 -10.87 5.87
C ASN A 223 4.00 -11.79 6.17
N ASN A 224 4.62 -12.31 5.11
CA ASN A 224 5.72 -13.25 5.23
C ASN A 224 7.02 -12.64 4.71
N PHE A 225 8.08 -12.86 5.48
CA PHE A 225 9.45 -12.74 5.03
C PHE A 225 10.07 -14.13 5.01
N THR A 226 10.62 -14.54 3.88
CA THR A 226 11.37 -15.78 3.71
C THR A 226 12.77 -15.44 3.20
N MET A 227 13.81 -15.84 3.93
CA MET A 227 15.18 -15.76 3.42
C MET A 227 15.55 -17.08 2.77
N LEU A 228 15.99 -17.01 1.52
CA LEU A 228 16.53 -18.13 0.75
C LEU A 228 18.04 -17.95 0.57
N ASP A 229 18.81 -19.04 0.65
CA ASP A 229 20.21 -19.02 0.23
C ASP A 229 20.36 -19.06 -1.30
N GLY A 230 21.59 -18.93 -1.81
CA GLY A 230 21.86 -18.98 -3.26
C GLY A 230 21.61 -20.34 -3.92
N THR A 231 21.09 -21.33 -3.20
CA THR A 231 20.57 -22.60 -3.74
C THR A 231 19.05 -22.68 -3.70
N GLY A 232 18.37 -21.65 -3.19
CA GLY A 232 16.93 -21.59 -3.01
C GLY A 232 16.42 -22.27 -1.73
N ALA A 233 17.30 -22.68 -0.81
CA ALA A 233 16.88 -23.31 0.44
C ALA A 233 16.50 -22.25 1.49
N THR A 234 15.42 -22.47 2.25
CA THR A 234 15.04 -21.56 3.34
C THR A 234 16.05 -21.61 4.48
N VAL A 235 16.61 -20.45 4.82
CA VAL A 235 17.53 -20.28 5.96
C VAL A 235 16.93 -19.50 7.13
N GLY A 236 15.78 -18.86 6.92
CA GLY A 236 15.02 -18.18 7.99
C GLY A 236 13.88 -17.33 7.45
N GLY A 237 13.30 -16.49 8.32
CA GLY A 237 12.16 -15.64 7.97
C GLY A 237 11.32 -15.26 9.19
N THR A 238 10.14 -14.68 8.93
CA THR A 238 9.09 -14.44 9.94
C THR A 238 7.70 -14.29 9.29
N ASN A 239 6.62 -14.46 10.06
CA ASN A 239 5.23 -14.30 9.62
C ASN A 239 4.47 -13.17 10.31
N ASP A 240 5.15 -12.23 10.98
CA ASP A 240 4.57 -11.02 11.57
C ASP A 240 5.02 -9.75 10.85
N VAL A 241 5.38 -9.86 9.56
CA VAL A 241 5.80 -8.70 8.78
C VAL A 241 4.65 -7.69 8.71
N VAL A 242 4.96 -6.46 9.09
CA VAL A 242 4.11 -5.29 8.99
C VAL A 242 4.49 -4.57 7.71
N PHE A 243 3.53 -4.40 6.80
CA PHE A 243 3.72 -3.71 5.53
C PHE A 243 2.73 -2.55 5.44
N THR A 244 3.22 -1.36 5.06
CA THR A 244 2.38 -0.23 4.68
C THR A 244 2.72 0.19 3.26
N TRP A 245 1.72 0.60 2.49
CA TRP A 245 1.89 1.20 1.17
C TRP A 245 0.76 2.19 0.94
N ASP A 246 1.06 3.35 0.38
CA ASP A 246 0.10 4.42 0.07
C ASP A 246 -0.67 4.22 -1.25
N GLY A 247 -0.40 3.12 -1.97
CA GLY A 247 -1.03 2.77 -3.24
C GLY A 247 -0.42 3.43 -4.49
N THR A 248 0.53 4.35 -4.32
CA THR A 248 1.18 5.04 -5.45
C THR A 248 2.26 4.17 -6.11
N LEU A 249 2.59 4.45 -7.37
CA LEU A 249 3.67 3.79 -8.10
C LEU A 249 4.68 4.82 -8.59
N ASN A 250 5.96 4.53 -8.40
CA ASN A 250 7.04 5.29 -9.00
C ASN A 250 7.23 4.89 -10.47
N THR A 251 7.53 5.87 -11.33
CA THR A 251 7.74 5.68 -12.77
C THR A 251 9.16 6.01 -13.22
N ASP A 252 9.96 6.68 -12.38
CA ASP A 252 11.36 7.05 -12.64
C ASP A 252 12.18 6.87 -11.36
N VAL A 253 13.29 6.15 -11.45
CA VAL A 253 14.21 5.88 -10.33
C VAL A 253 14.80 7.16 -9.76
N ASN A 254 15.04 8.18 -10.59
CA ASN A 254 15.70 9.42 -10.19
C ASN A 254 14.79 10.34 -9.36
N THR A 255 13.48 10.24 -9.57
CA THR A 255 12.47 11.02 -8.83
C THR A 255 11.67 10.16 -7.86
N ALA A 256 12.04 8.90 -7.69
CA ALA A 256 11.27 7.95 -6.89
C ALA A 256 11.26 8.35 -5.41
N VAL A 257 10.08 8.33 -4.81
CA VAL A 257 9.85 8.60 -3.39
C VAL A 257 9.56 7.31 -2.64
N SER A 258 9.97 7.24 -1.38
CA SER A 258 9.57 6.14 -0.49
C SER A 258 8.07 6.24 -0.26
N ASN A 259 7.33 5.22 -0.67
CA ASN A 259 5.87 5.19 -0.63
C ASN A 259 5.32 3.97 0.13
N ALA A 260 6.21 3.17 0.70
CA ALA A 260 5.88 2.04 1.55
C ALA A 260 6.78 1.95 2.79
N THR A 261 6.41 1.09 3.73
CA THR A 261 7.28 0.63 4.83
C THR A 261 7.15 -0.87 5.00
N ILE A 262 8.21 -1.54 5.46
CA ILE A 262 8.16 -2.96 5.79
C ILE A 262 9.07 -3.24 7.00
N SER A 263 8.54 -3.95 7.99
CA SER A 263 9.26 -4.21 9.24
C SER A 263 8.72 -5.45 9.95
N SER A 264 9.43 -5.89 10.98
CA SER A 264 9.01 -6.96 11.87
C SER A 264 9.53 -6.70 13.28
N VAL A 265 8.73 -7.06 14.28
CA VAL A 265 9.19 -7.10 15.67
C VAL A 265 9.90 -8.41 16.01
N THR A 266 9.70 -9.47 15.22
CA THR A 266 10.44 -10.72 15.34
C THR A 266 11.86 -10.55 14.78
N PRO A 267 12.92 -10.76 15.61
CA PRO A 267 14.30 -10.67 15.16
C PRO A 267 14.64 -11.74 14.11
N PHE A 268 15.44 -11.37 13.11
CA PHE A 268 16.02 -12.29 12.14
C PHE A 268 17.47 -12.59 12.54
N PHE A 269 17.84 -13.86 12.68
CA PHE A 269 19.13 -14.27 13.28
C PHE A 269 19.44 -13.57 14.62
N GLY A 270 18.41 -13.35 15.45
CA GLY A 270 18.54 -12.74 16.77
C GLY A 270 18.67 -11.21 16.77
N ILE A 271 18.55 -10.56 15.61
CA ILE A 271 18.68 -9.11 15.46
C ILE A 271 17.40 -8.52 14.85
N ASN A 272 16.91 -7.42 15.43
CA ASN A 272 15.76 -6.69 14.90
C ASN A 272 16.10 -6.09 13.53
N TRP A 273 15.10 -6.00 12.68
CA TRP A 273 15.25 -5.44 11.35
C TRP A 273 14.07 -4.56 10.96
N THR A 274 14.36 -3.59 10.10
CA THR A 274 13.39 -2.71 9.46
C THR A 274 13.89 -2.43 8.05
N ALA A 275 13.02 -2.21 7.08
CA ALA A 275 13.47 -1.64 5.81
C ALA A 275 13.09 -0.17 5.71
N TYR A 276 13.92 0.58 4.99
CA TYR A 276 13.70 1.99 4.70
C TYR A 276 13.89 2.23 3.20
N ASN A 277 13.54 3.43 2.73
CA ASN A 277 13.52 3.78 1.31
C ASN A 277 12.76 2.74 0.46
N VAL A 278 11.63 2.24 0.98
CA VAL A 278 10.81 1.25 0.29
C VAL A 278 10.04 1.95 -0.82
N LYS A 279 10.43 1.68 -2.06
CA LYS A 279 9.92 2.29 -3.28
C LYS A 279 9.24 1.23 -4.12
N ILE A 280 7.97 1.45 -4.43
CA ILE A 280 7.18 0.56 -5.28
C ILE A 280 7.05 1.18 -6.66
N TYR A 281 7.30 0.39 -7.70
CA TYR A 281 7.29 0.78 -9.10
C TYR A 281 6.26 -0.03 -9.88
N GLY A 282 5.69 0.59 -10.91
CA GLY A 282 4.80 -0.09 -11.85
C GLY A 282 5.55 -1.00 -12.83
N PRO A 283 4.85 -1.51 -13.85
CA PRO A 283 5.46 -2.12 -15.03
C PRO A 283 6.44 -1.18 -15.74
N GLY A 284 7.57 -1.72 -16.20
CA GLY A 284 8.63 -0.95 -16.86
C GLY A 284 10.01 -1.59 -16.71
N THR A 285 11.03 -0.98 -17.31
CA THR A 285 12.44 -1.36 -17.10
C THR A 285 13.12 -0.27 -16.30
N TYR A 286 13.70 -0.65 -15.16
CA TYR A 286 14.32 0.26 -14.21
C TYR A 286 15.76 -0.14 -13.98
N THR A 287 16.67 0.83 -13.99
CA THR A 287 18.06 0.64 -13.56
C THR A 287 18.22 1.30 -12.21
N ILE A 288 18.39 0.48 -11.18
CA ILE A 288 18.50 0.89 -9.79
C ILE A 288 19.98 0.87 -9.41
N SER A 289 20.52 1.99 -8.96
CA SER A 289 21.84 2.01 -8.33
C SER A 289 21.72 1.46 -6.91
N THR A 290 22.41 0.35 -6.62
CA THR A 290 22.57 -0.14 -5.24
C THR A 290 23.74 0.54 -4.53
N ALA A 291 24.58 1.28 -5.27
CA ALA A 291 25.62 2.10 -4.66
C ALA A 291 24.98 3.25 -3.86
N ASP A 292 25.22 3.26 -2.54
CA ASP A 292 24.88 4.40 -1.70
C ASP A 292 26.01 5.43 -1.75
N THR A 293 25.69 6.66 -2.13
CA THR A 293 26.68 7.75 -2.06
C THR A 293 26.89 8.13 -0.60
N ALA A 294 28.12 7.99 -0.11
CA ALA A 294 28.51 8.43 1.23
C ALA A 294 28.01 9.87 1.52
N GLY A 295 27.14 10.00 2.53
CA GLY A 295 26.55 11.30 2.92
C GLY A 295 25.19 11.64 2.31
N GLN A 296 24.58 10.77 1.49
CA GLN A 296 23.15 10.89 1.18
C GLN A 296 22.29 10.58 2.42
N ALA A 297 21.17 11.28 2.53
CA ALA A 297 20.14 11.00 3.52
C ALA A 297 19.65 9.56 3.35
N GLY A 298 20.01 8.66 4.27
CA GLY A 298 19.72 7.22 4.20
C GLY A 298 20.92 6.29 4.34
N CYS A 299 22.16 6.79 4.28
CA CYS A 299 23.35 6.04 4.74
C CYS A 299 23.75 6.59 6.12
N PRO A 300 23.46 5.88 7.23
CA PRO A 300 23.86 6.31 8.56
C PRO A 300 25.36 6.52 8.64
N THR A 301 25.76 7.55 9.37
CA THR A 301 27.16 7.95 9.54
C THR A 301 28.06 6.86 10.12
N VAL A 302 27.49 5.82 10.72
CA VAL A 302 28.24 4.71 11.34
C VAL A 302 28.78 3.72 10.28
N LEU A 303 28.29 3.74 9.03
CA LEU A 303 28.59 2.70 8.01
C LEU A 303 29.06 3.23 6.65
N GLN A 304 29.55 4.47 6.58
CA GLN A 304 29.99 5.12 5.34
C GLN A 304 31.00 4.30 4.50
N ALA A 305 31.80 3.43 5.12
CA ALA A 305 32.77 2.58 4.42
C ALA A 305 32.13 1.41 3.64
N ASN A 306 30.93 0.97 4.01
CA ASN A 306 30.24 -0.16 3.38
C ASN A 306 29.13 0.28 2.42
N CYS A 307 28.68 1.53 2.49
CA CYS A 307 27.68 2.10 1.58
C CYS A 307 28.18 2.20 0.12
N ALA A 308 29.50 2.26 -0.11
CA ALA A 308 30.07 2.47 -1.44
C ALA A 308 30.20 1.20 -2.32
N SER A 309 29.81 0.02 -1.80
CA SER A 309 29.78 -1.20 -2.61
C SER A 309 28.39 -1.40 -3.20
N GLY A 310 28.26 -1.22 -4.51
CA GLY A 310 27.03 -1.48 -5.24
C GLY A 310 27.24 -1.37 -6.74
N GLY A 311 26.26 -1.85 -7.50
CA GLY A 311 26.24 -1.77 -8.95
C GLY A 311 24.89 -1.28 -9.45
N ASP A 312 24.81 -1.00 -10.73
CA ASP A 312 23.53 -0.75 -11.39
C ASP A 312 22.85 -2.11 -11.64
N TYR A 313 21.61 -2.22 -11.18
CA TYR A 313 20.82 -3.42 -11.28
C TYR A 313 19.59 -3.14 -12.13
N THR A 314 19.47 -3.83 -13.27
CA THR A 314 18.39 -3.59 -14.23
C THR A 314 17.29 -4.63 -14.06
N VAL A 315 16.11 -4.17 -13.73
CA VAL A 315 14.92 -5.00 -13.49
C VAL A 315 13.88 -4.66 -14.55
N THR A 316 13.31 -5.68 -15.18
CA THR A 316 12.15 -5.51 -16.06
C THR A 316 10.91 -6.07 -15.36
N VAL A 317 9.93 -5.21 -15.16
CA VAL A 317 8.66 -5.49 -14.48
C VAL A 317 7.58 -5.69 -15.55
N PRO A 318 7.10 -6.93 -15.74
CA PRO A 318 6.03 -7.21 -16.71
C PRO A 318 4.73 -6.47 -16.38
N ALA A 319 3.87 -6.32 -17.39
CA ALA A 319 2.50 -5.84 -17.20
C ALA A 319 1.74 -6.71 -16.18
N GLY A 320 0.96 -6.07 -15.32
CA GLY A 320 0.21 -6.74 -14.24
C GLY A 320 1.04 -7.12 -13.00
N ARG A 321 2.32 -6.72 -12.96
CA ARG A 321 3.20 -6.87 -11.80
C ARG A 321 3.68 -5.50 -11.30
N ILE A 322 4.24 -5.48 -10.10
CA ILE A 322 4.93 -4.32 -9.52
C ILE A 322 6.29 -4.77 -8.99
N MET A 323 7.20 -3.83 -8.80
CA MET A 323 8.50 -4.09 -8.18
C MET A 323 8.64 -3.26 -6.92
N THR A 324 9.22 -3.86 -5.89
CA THR A 324 9.68 -3.16 -4.70
C THR A 324 11.20 -3.16 -4.68
N HIS A 325 11.77 -1.98 -4.47
CA HIS A 325 13.15 -1.81 -4.07
C HIS A 325 13.18 -1.25 -2.65
N MET A 326 14.01 -1.81 -1.78
CA MET A 326 14.11 -1.40 -0.39
C MET A 326 15.51 -1.60 0.16
N LYS A 327 15.85 -0.83 1.21
CA LYS A 327 17.08 -0.95 1.96
C LYS A 327 16.80 -1.68 3.28
N PHE A 328 17.29 -2.90 3.43
CA PHE A 328 17.10 -3.73 4.62
C PHE A 328 18.14 -3.36 5.69
N ALA A 329 17.67 -2.84 6.83
CA ALA A 329 18.50 -2.54 8.01
C ALA A 329 18.43 -3.71 8.99
N TRP A 330 19.57 -4.35 9.22
CA TRP A 330 19.75 -5.51 10.09
C TRP A 330 20.83 -5.24 11.15
N GLY A 331 20.39 -4.86 12.35
CA GLY A 331 21.30 -4.49 13.45
C GLY A 331 22.11 -3.24 13.14
N SER A 332 23.43 -3.36 13.23
CA SER A 332 24.36 -2.30 12.81
C SER A 332 24.79 -2.44 11.35
N THR A 333 24.14 -3.30 10.56
CA THR A 333 24.35 -3.36 9.11
C THR A 333 23.13 -2.76 8.45
N GLU A 334 23.30 -1.65 7.77
CA GLU A 334 22.23 -0.95 7.06
C GLU A 334 22.57 -0.88 5.57
N GLY A 335 21.55 -0.62 4.76
CA GLY A 335 21.70 -0.38 3.34
C GLY A 335 21.76 -1.63 2.46
N ILE A 336 21.35 -2.80 2.95
CA ILE A 336 21.32 -4.01 2.13
C ILE A 336 20.21 -3.88 1.09
N ASP A 337 20.56 -3.90 -0.19
CA ASP A 337 19.59 -3.72 -1.27
C ASP A 337 18.79 -5.00 -1.52
N VAL A 338 17.46 -4.88 -1.41
CA VAL A 338 16.50 -5.95 -1.71
C VAL A 338 15.58 -5.52 -2.83
N ILE A 339 15.39 -6.42 -3.80
CA ILE A 339 14.51 -6.23 -4.94
C ILE A 339 13.56 -7.42 -5.03
N ASP A 340 12.27 -7.13 -4.98
CA ASP A 340 11.21 -8.10 -5.19
C ASP A 340 10.33 -7.66 -6.36
N VAL A 341 9.98 -8.59 -7.26
CA VAL A 341 8.92 -8.37 -8.25
C VAL A 341 7.68 -9.13 -7.80
N TRP A 342 6.64 -8.39 -7.45
CA TRP A 342 5.40 -8.91 -6.91
C TRP A 342 4.35 -9.16 -7.98
N THR A 343 3.71 -10.33 -7.86
CA THR A 343 2.53 -10.72 -8.64
C THR A 343 1.38 -11.05 -7.68
N PRO A 344 0.15 -10.59 -7.93
CA PRO A 344 -0.99 -11.05 -7.15
C PRO A 344 -1.23 -12.55 -7.29
N GLY A 345 -1.36 -13.28 -6.18
CA GLY A 345 -1.74 -14.68 -6.25
C GLY A 345 -1.26 -15.57 -5.10
N ASN A 346 -0.88 -16.80 -5.47
CA ASN A 346 -0.54 -17.87 -4.55
C ASN A 346 0.92 -18.28 -4.74
N TRP A 347 1.70 -18.25 -3.66
CA TRP A 347 3.10 -18.66 -3.60
C TRP A 347 3.35 -20.01 -4.28
N SER A 348 2.53 -21.01 -3.96
CA SER A 348 2.75 -22.38 -4.45
C SER A 348 2.54 -22.52 -5.95
N VAL A 349 1.83 -21.57 -6.56
CA VAL A 349 1.60 -21.49 -8.02
C VAL A 349 2.68 -20.65 -8.68
N LEU A 350 3.05 -19.53 -8.06
CA LEU A 350 3.98 -18.55 -8.64
C LEU A 350 5.45 -18.95 -8.49
N ASN A 351 5.80 -19.66 -7.41
CA ASN A 351 7.18 -20.11 -7.13
C ASN A 351 7.22 -21.63 -6.88
N PRO A 352 6.88 -22.45 -7.89
CA PRO A 352 6.89 -23.90 -7.72
C PRO A 352 8.29 -24.39 -7.33
N GLY A 353 8.37 -25.13 -6.23
CA GLY A 353 9.64 -25.68 -5.72
C GLY A 353 10.39 -24.78 -4.75
N ASN A 354 10.08 -23.49 -4.67
CA ASN A 354 10.67 -22.60 -3.67
C ASN A 354 9.98 -22.81 -2.30
N PRO A 355 10.73 -23.06 -1.23
CA PRO A 355 10.17 -23.18 0.11
C PRO A 355 9.73 -21.80 0.64
N ILE A 356 8.64 -21.78 1.42
CA ILE A 356 8.18 -20.60 2.15
C ILE A 356 8.44 -20.80 3.63
N TYR A 357 8.95 -19.78 4.33
CA TYR A 357 9.19 -19.85 5.75
C TYR A 357 7.87 -19.91 6.52
N ARG A 358 7.66 -20.97 7.30
CA ARG A 358 6.44 -21.18 8.12
C ARG A 358 6.67 -20.98 9.61
N GLY A 359 7.88 -20.57 10.00
CA GLY A 359 8.35 -20.49 11.40
C GLY A 359 8.10 -19.14 12.06
N ALA A 360 8.92 -18.82 13.07
CA ALA A 360 8.71 -17.84 14.14
C ALA A 360 8.03 -16.51 13.78
N GLY A 361 7.30 -15.94 14.75
CA GLY A 361 6.59 -14.65 14.64
C GLY A 361 5.25 -14.78 13.91
N GLY A 362 4.18 -14.22 14.48
CA GLY A 362 2.87 -14.09 13.81
C GLY A 362 2.14 -15.41 13.50
N ILE A 363 1.05 -15.29 12.74
CA ILE A 363 0.29 -16.43 12.22
C ILE A 363 0.63 -16.58 10.75
N TYR A 364 1.13 -17.74 10.34
CA TYR A 364 1.23 -18.08 8.91
C TYR A 364 -0.18 -18.12 8.31
N ALA A 365 -0.53 -17.08 7.55
CA ALA A 365 -1.86 -16.90 6.97
C ALA A 365 -2.17 -17.86 5.80
N GLY A 366 -1.19 -18.67 5.37
CA GLY A 366 -1.29 -19.54 4.20
C GLY A 366 -0.49 -19.00 3.00
N PRO A 367 -0.49 -19.71 1.86
CA PRO A 367 0.36 -19.36 0.72
C PRO A 367 -0.24 -18.27 -0.19
N VAL A 368 -1.36 -17.66 0.20
CA VAL A 368 -2.07 -16.67 -0.61
C VAL A 368 -1.81 -15.29 -0.04
N TYR A 369 -1.30 -14.39 -0.86
CA TYR A 369 -1.02 -13.00 -0.53
C TYR A 369 -1.50 -12.11 -1.67
N SER A 370 -1.88 -10.85 -1.37
CA SER A 370 -2.22 -9.91 -2.45
C SER A 370 -1.05 -9.64 -3.39
N LEU A 371 0.19 -9.79 -2.89
CA LEU A 371 1.44 -9.54 -3.60
C LEU A 371 2.46 -10.62 -3.18
N VAL A 372 2.85 -11.46 -4.13
CA VAL A 372 3.77 -12.59 -3.93
C VAL A 372 5.05 -12.30 -4.70
N SER A 373 6.22 -12.36 -4.04
CA SER A 373 7.51 -12.18 -4.73
C SER A 373 7.79 -13.35 -5.64
N THR A 374 8.26 -13.07 -6.85
CA THR A 374 8.45 -14.02 -7.94
C THR A 374 9.92 -14.18 -8.32
N ASP A 375 10.27 -15.32 -8.92
CA ASP A 375 11.50 -15.48 -9.70
C ASP A 375 11.37 -14.67 -10.99
N TRP A 376 11.97 -13.48 -11.01
CA TRP A 376 11.82 -12.52 -12.11
C TRP A 376 13.06 -12.46 -13.02
N ASP A 377 14.21 -12.93 -12.55
CA ASP A 377 15.47 -13.03 -13.30
C ASP A 377 15.75 -14.45 -13.83
N SER A 378 14.84 -15.40 -13.57
CA SER A 378 14.87 -16.78 -14.06
C SER A 378 16.03 -17.61 -13.51
N ASP A 379 16.46 -17.33 -12.28
CA ASP A 379 17.50 -18.11 -11.58
C ASP A 379 16.93 -19.34 -10.84
N GLY A 380 15.60 -19.48 -10.79
CA GLY A 380 14.88 -20.54 -10.10
C GLY A 380 14.56 -20.23 -8.64
N ILE A 381 14.93 -19.06 -8.13
CA ILE A 381 14.79 -18.61 -6.74
C ILE A 381 13.86 -17.39 -6.69
N ALA A 382 12.92 -17.38 -5.75
CA ALA A 382 11.97 -16.29 -5.67
C ALA A 382 12.58 -15.03 -5.01
N GLY A 383 12.44 -13.87 -5.65
CA GLY A 383 13.06 -12.60 -5.24
C GLY A 383 14.46 -12.44 -5.84
N GLY A 384 14.97 -11.21 -5.94
CA GLY A 384 16.33 -10.96 -6.44
C GLY A 384 17.40 -11.28 -5.41
N ALA A 385 18.55 -11.78 -5.86
CA ALA A 385 19.72 -11.97 -4.99
C ALA A 385 20.23 -10.62 -4.48
N MET A 386 20.43 -10.49 -3.16
CA MET A 386 21.03 -9.31 -2.54
C MET A 386 22.45 -9.14 -3.05
N VAL A 387 22.78 -7.93 -3.51
CA VAL A 387 24.05 -7.64 -4.20
C VAL A 387 25.14 -7.12 -3.27
N ASP A 388 24.77 -6.71 -2.06
CA ASP A 388 25.64 -6.12 -1.05
C ASP A 388 25.28 -6.59 0.37
N GLY A 389 26.01 -6.05 1.35
CA GLY A 389 25.86 -6.41 2.74
C GLY A 389 26.35 -7.82 3.10
N PRO A 390 26.07 -8.30 4.33
CA PRO A 390 26.50 -9.59 4.85
C PRO A 390 25.74 -10.78 4.24
N PHE A 391 24.68 -10.53 3.48
CA PHE A 391 23.84 -11.55 2.86
C PHE A 391 23.95 -11.58 1.34
N GLN A 392 25.10 -11.16 0.79
CA GLN A 392 25.32 -11.19 -0.66
C GLN A 392 25.06 -12.60 -1.24
N GLY A 393 24.22 -12.68 -2.27
CA GLY A 393 23.83 -13.93 -2.92
C GLY A 393 22.69 -14.71 -2.23
N PHE A 394 22.09 -14.16 -1.16
CA PHE A 394 20.83 -14.66 -0.60
C PHE A 394 19.65 -13.87 -1.19
N ASN A 395 18.45 -14.44 -1.18
CA ASN A 395 17.25 -13.82 -1.73
C ASN A 395 16.27 -13.54 -0.57
N ALA A 396 16.04 -12.25 -0.30
CA ALA A 396 15.12 -11.80 0.73
C ALA A 396 13.73 -11.65 0.10
N ASN A 397 12.85 -12.60 0.36
CA ASN A 397 11.54 -12.68 -0.28
C ASN A 397 10.43 -12.19 0.64
N PHE A 398 9.71 -11.15 0.21
CA PHE A 398 8.54 -10.65 0.92
C PHE A 398 7.23 -10.99 0.19
N ASN A 399 6.27 -11.54 0.93
CA ASN A 399 4.91 -11.79 0.47
C ASN A 399 3.95 -11.00 1.34
N VAL A 400 3.27 -10.04 0.75
CA VAL A 400 2.50 -9.04 1.48
C VAL A 400 1.04 -9.01 1.01
N ASN A 401 0.15 -8.78 1.96
CA ASN A 401 -1.20 -8.36 1.70
C ASN A 401 -1.16 -6.86 1.45
N ALA A 402 -1.62 -6.40 0.31
CA ALA A 402 -1.92 -5.01 0.06
C ALA A 402 -3.44 -4.88 0.27
N GLY A 403 -3.84 -4.34 1.42
CA GLY A 403 -5.25 -4.16 1.74
C GLY A 403 -5.94 -3.32 0.66
N GLY A 404 -6.96 -3.88 0.02
CA GLY A 404 -7.76 -3.19 -1.00
C GLY A 404 -7.21 -3.21 -2.43
N VAL A 405 -5.95 -3.62 -2.66
CA VAL A 405 -5.40 -3.70 -4.02
C VAL A 405 -5.73 -5.07 -4.62
N THR A 406 -6.95 -5.22 -5.15
CA THR A 406 -7.39 -6.45 -5.81
C THR A 406 -7.03 -6.51 -7.29
N THR A 407 -6.71 -5.37 -7.90
CA THR A 407 -6.27 -5.29 -9.30
C THR A 407 -5.24 -4.16 -9.44
N ILE A 408 -4.00 -4.49 -9.82
CA ILE A 408 -3.04 -3.50 -10.29
C ILE A 408 -3.44 -3.16 -11.73
N VAL A 409 -4.32 -2.17 -11.89
CA VAL A 409 -4.64 -1.63 -13.22
C VAL A 409 -3.65 -0.50 -13.48
N CYS A 410 -2.57 -0.78 -14.19
CA CYS A 410 -1.79 0.31 -14.75
C CYS A 410 -2.47 0.77 -16.05
N THR A 411 -3.30 1.81 -15.97
CA THR A 411 -4.01 2.36 -17.13
C THR A 411 -3.08 3.06 -18.12
N ASP A 412 -1.90 3.50 -17.67
CA ASP A 412 -0.91 4.22 -18.50
C ASP A 412 0.33 3.39 -18.84
N CYS A 413 0.39 2.12 -18.43
CA CYS A 413 1.46 1.20 -18.84
C CYS A 413 1.14 0.59 -20.20
N THR A 414 0.97 1.41 -21.22
CA THR A 414 1.26 0.90 -22.57
C THR A 414 2.74 0.55 -22.57
N ASP A 415 3.05 -0.73 -22.75
CA ASP A 415 4.42 -1.20 -22.97
C ASP A 415 5.11 -0.22 -23.93
N PRO A 416 6.13 0.55 -23.49
CA PRO A 416 6.79 1.53 -24.33
C PRO A 416 7.45 0.87 -25.56
N ASN A 417 7.53 -0.47 -25.58
CA ASN A 417 8.00 -1.25 -26.70
C ASN A 417 6.92 -1.58 -27.76
N GLN A 418 5.66 -1.18 -27.58
CA GLN A 418 4.58 -1.42 -28.57
C GLN A 418 4.27 -0.23 -29.50
N THR A 419 4.96 0.90 -29.39
CA THR A 419 4.79 2.04 -30.31
C THR A 419 5.89 2.16 -31.36
N ALA A 420 6.64 1.09 -31.65
CA ALA A 420 7.27 1.01 -32.96
C ALA A 420 6.14 0.88 -34.00
N PRO A 421 5.92 1.88 -34.89
CA PRO A 421 4.94 1.72 -35.96
C PRO A 421 5.30 0.45 -36.73
N GLU A 422 4.30 -0.40 -36.95
CA GLU A 422 4.37 -1.52 -37.90
C GLU A 422 5.24 -1.09 -39.09
N PRO A 423 6.40 -1.73 -39.33
CA PRO A 423 7.26 -1.31 -40.41
C PRO A 423 6.44 -1.41 -41.69
N SER A 424 6.19 -0.24 -42.28
CA SER A 424 5.40 -0.09 -43.50
C SER A 424 5.79 -1.17 -44.50
N THR A 425 4.80 -1.73 -45.19
CA THR A 425 4.83 -2.78 -46.22
C THR A 425 5.77 -2.54 -47.43
N ALA A 426 6.74 -1.64 -47.35
CA ALA A 426 7.76 -1.40 -48.35
C ALA A 426 9.02 -2.23 -48.07
N GLY A 427 8.98 -3.49 -48.52
CA GLY A 427 10.14 -4.34 -48.85
C GLY A 427 11.40 -4.23 -47.99
N GLY A 428 11.49 -5.04 -46.93
CA GLY A 428 12.77 -5.27 -46.23
C GLY A 428 12.61 -6.13 -44.98
N CYS A 429 13.05 -7.40 -45.06
CA CYS A 429 13.21 -8.38 -43.98
C CYS A 429 11.98 -8.65 -43.07
N SER A 430 11.26 -9.75 -43.35
CA SER A 430 10.33 -10.35 -42.39
C SER A 430 11.10 -11.17 -41.35
N ILE A 431 10.90 -10.89 -40.06
CA ILE A 431 11.31 -11.80 -38.98
C ILE A 431 10.23 -12.87 -38.88
N SER A 432 10.57 -14.10 -39.31
CA SER A 432 9.66 -15.24 -39.18
C SER A 432 9.65 -15.74 -37.74
N THR A 433 8.47 -15.81 -37.13
CA THR A 433 8.26 -16.42 -35.81
C THR A 433 8.20 -17.95 -35.86
N LYS A 434 8.29 -18.54 -37.06
CA LYS A 434 8.43 -19.99 -37.20
C LYS A 434 9.88 -20.40 -36.96
N PRO A 435 10.17 -21.41 -36.12
CA PRO A 435 11.52 -21.93 -35.95
C PRO A 435 12.05 -22.39 -37.32
N VAL A 436 13.04 -21.69 -37.85
CA VAL A 436 13.66 -22.04 -39.13
C VAL A 436 14.71 -23.11 -38.86
N ASN A 437 14.67 -24.21 -39.61
CA ASN A 437 15.60 -25.31 -39.44
C ASN A 437 17.05 -24.82 -39.67
N ALA A 438 18.00 -25.24 -38.85
CA ALA A 438 19.40 -24.84 -38.95
C ALA A 438 20.03 -25.14 -40.33
N ARG A 439 19.45 -26.06 -41.12
CA ARG A 439 19.86 -26.31 -42.51
C ARG A 439 19.47 -25.18 -43.47
N GLU A 440 18.38 -24.47 -43.22
CA GLU A 440 17.85 -23.41 -44.08
C GLU A 440 18.47 -22.05 -43.76
N ARG A 441 18.96 -21.87 -42.53
CA ARG A 441 19.61 -20.62 -42.07
C ARG A 441 20.99 -20.34 -42.68
N GLY A 442 21.55 -21.25 -43.46
CA GLY A 442 22.89 -21.10 -44.03
C GLY A 442 24.02 -21.13 -43.00
N ASP A 443 23.75 -21.47 -41.73
CA ASP A 443 24.76 -21.58 -40.67
C ASP A 443 25.87 -22.59 -41.05
N TRP A 444 25.56 -23.57 -41.90
CA TRP A 444 26.54 -24.53 -42.46
C TRP A 444 27.62 -23.87 -43.32
N TRP A 445 27.35 -22.74 -43.96
CA TRP A 445 28.35 -22.00 -44.75
C TRP A 445 29.43 -21.39 -43.85
N LEU A 446 29.07 -20.96 -42.63
CA LEU A 446 30.03 -20.45 -41.66
C LEU A 446 30.95 -21.55 -41.14
N VAL A 447 30.40 -22.75 -40.88
CA VAL A 447 31.19 -23.92 -40.47
C VAL A 447 32.15 -24.34 -41.59
N ALA A 448 31.68 -24.40 -42.84
CA ALA A 448 32.55 -24.72 -43.98
C ALA A 448 33.65 -23.67 -44.20
N GLY A 449 33.31 -22.37 -44.07
CA GLY A 449 34.27 -21.27 -44.16
C GLY A 449 35.36 -21.33 -43.08
N PHE A 450 34.97 -21.63 -41.84
CA PHE A 450 35.91 -21.77 -40.73
C PHE A 450 36.88 -22.96 -40.93
N LEU A 451 36.38 -24.10 -41.42
CA LEU A 451 37.21 -25.26 -41.73
C LEU A 451 38.17 -25.00 -42.89
N ALA A 452 37.74 -24.28 -43.92
CA ALA A 452 38.61 -23.89 -45.04
C ALA A 452 39.73 -22.94 -44.57
N TRP A 453 39.41 -21.99 -43.69
CA TRP A 453 40.38 -21.09 -43.08
C TRP A 453 41.43 -21.82 -42.23
N LEU A 454 41.01 -22.80 -41.42
CA LEU A 454 41.93 -23.67 -40.67
C LEU A 454 42.86 -24.47 -41.60
N GLY A 455 42.35 -24.99 -42.71
CA GLY A 455 43.15 -25.66 -43.74
C GLY A 455 44.23 -24.76 -44.33
N LEU A 456 43.90 -23.50 -44.63
CA LEU A 456 44.85 -22.49 -45.10
C LEU A 456 45.95 -22.20 -44.07
N ILE A 457 45.61 -22.08 -42.78
CA ILE A 457 46.60 -21.87 -41.71
C ILE A 457 47.58 -23.04 -41.61
N ILE A 458 47.08 -24.27 -41.67
CA ILE A 458 47.92 -25.47 -41.61
C ILE A 458 48.85 -25.53 -42.82
N ASN A 459 48.35 -25.21 -44.01
CA ASN A 459 49.18 -25.23 -45.22
C ASN A 459 50.27 -24.15 -45.19
N ARG A 460 49.93 -22.94 -44.70
CA ARG A 460 50.89 -21.84 -44.54
C ARG A 460 52.00 -22.16 -43.55
N ARG A 461 51.70 -22.94 -42.50
CA ARG A 461 52.72 -23.44 -41.54
C ARG A 461 53.66 -24.48 -42.15
N LYS A 462 53.24 -25.25 -43.15
CA LYS A 462 54.11 -26.21 -43.85
C LYS A 462 55.10 -25.51 -44.79
N THR A 463 54.67 -24.46 -45.48
CA THR A 463 55.54 -23.68 -46.37
C THR A 463 56.60 -22.84 -45.64
N LEU A 464 56.44 -22.58 -44.34
CA LEU A 464 57.42 -21.84 -43.53
C LEU A 464 58.51 -22.74 -42.90
N LYS A 465 58.45 -24.06 -43.13
CA LYS A 465 59.42 -25.04 -42.60
C LYS A 465 60.37 -25.62 -43.65
N ASN A 466 60.29 -25.13 -44.89
CA ASN A 466 61.29 -25.32 -45.96
C ASN A 466 61.88 -23.95 -46.28
#